data_AF-A0A3Q8SBI7-F1
#
_entry.id   AF-A0A3Q8SBI7-F1
#
_cell.length_a   1.000
_cell.length_b   1.000
_cell.length_c   1.000
_cell.angle_alpha   90.00
_cell.angle_beta   90.00
_cell.angle_gamma   90.00
#
_symmetry.space_group_name_H-M   'P 1'
#
loop_
_entity.id
_entity.type
_entity.pdbx_description
1 polymer ?
#
loop_
_entity_poly.entity_id
_entity_poly.type
_entity_poly.pdbx_seq_one_letter_code
_entity_poly.pdbx_strand_id
1 'polypeptide(L)'
;MAYTRGNLAVKEKTQQRGYQSQRYRETTKVVTRKSTLPVREKLLYMFTIVFCVAVMGGLLWQNSKLYGMKRDMYNINSDIQKMNAEMNELMIRKEKLEVQIPQEAAKLGYTEPNEEGFHVQVSTGAGSEAANSGDAAKITRK
;
A
#
# COMPACT_ATOMS: atom_id res chain seq x y z
N MET A 1 -17.28 74.92 -67.67
CA MET A 1 -17.83 74.11 -66.57
C MET A 1 -19.32 73.92 -66.85
N ALA A 2 -19.75 72.78 -67.39
CA ALA A 2 -20.00 71.48 -66.72
C ALA A 2 -21.41 71.48 -66.10
N TYR A 3 -22.43 70.71 -66.50
CA TYR A 3 -22.60 69.66 -67.52
C TYR A 3 -24.02 69.77 -68.09
N THR A 4 -24.14 69.71 -69.41
CA THR A 4 -25.39 69.64 -70.15
C THR A 4 -26.01 68.25 -70.03
N ARG A 5 -27.30 68.23 -69.72
CA ARG A 5 -28.14 67.05 -69.75
C ARG A 5 -28.27 66.55 -71.18
N GLY A 6 -28.07 65.25 -71.38
CA GLY A 6 -28.45 64.53 -72.60
C GLY A 6 -27.31 63.75 -73.23
N ASN A 7 -27.25 62.45 -72.98
CA ASN A 7 -27.55 61.48 -74.04
C ASN A 7 -27.77 60.09 -73.44
N LEU A 8 -28.92 59.51 -73.77
CA LEU A 8 -29.27 58.13 -73.51
C LEU A 8 -28.44 57.24 -74.45
N ALA A 9 -27.16 57.03 -74.15
CA ALA A 9 -26.33 56.05 -74.85
C ALA A 9 -26.19 54.82 -73.96
N VAL A 10 -27.27 54.04 -73.90
CA VAL A 10 -27.21 52.63 -73.51
C VAL A 10 -26.20 51.97 -74.45
N LYS A 11 -24.97 51.76 -73.96
CA LYS A 11 -24.07 50.79 -74.58
C LYS A 11 -24.59 49.42 -74.18
N GLU A 12 -25.56 48.91 -74.94
CA GLU A 12 -25.86 47.48 -74.92
C GLU A 12 -24.71 46.73 -75.60
N LYS A 13 -23.61 46.57 -74.85
CA LYS A 13 -22.51 45.68 -75.17
C LYS A 13 -22.08 44.91 -73.93
N THR A 14 -23.01 44.20 -73.31
CA THR A 14 -22.69 42.95 -72.59
C THR A 14 -23.87 41.97 -72.64
N GLN A 15 -24.54 41.90 -73.80
CA GLN A 15 -25.28 40.69 -74.19
C GLN A 15 -24.55 39.99 -75.33
N GLN A 16 -23.24 39.80 -75.20
CA GLN A 16 -22.63 38.61 -75.78
C GLN A 16 -22.55 37.58 -74.67
N ARG A 17 -23.71 36.96 -74.49
CA ARG A 17 -23.91 35.64 -73.89
C ARG A 17 -23.22 34.62 -74.81
N GLY A 18 -21.92 34.79 -75.02
CA GLY A 18 -21.06 33.75 -75.53
C GLY A 18 -20.93 32.73 -74.41
N TYR A 19 -21.31 31.50 -74.73
CA TYR A 19 -21.03 30.28 -73.99
C TYR A 19 -19.57 30.24 -73.48
N GLN A 20 -19.26 30.96 -72.41
CA GLN A 20 -18.09 30.69 -71.59
C GLN A 20 -18.49 29.47 -70.79
N SER A 21 -18.12 28.29 -71.32
CA SER A 21 -18.25 27.02 -70.63
C SER A 21 -17.92 27.23 -69.16
N GLN A 22 -18.94 27.12 -68.31
CA GLN A 22 -18.74 27.06 -66.88
C GLN A 22 -17.91 25.80 -66.66
N ARG A 23 -16.58 25.98 -66.58
CA ARG A 23 -15.68 24.92 -66.19
C ARG A 23 -16.09 24.56 -64.79
N TYR A 24 -16.87 23.49 -64.70
CA TYR A 24 -17.41 22.94 -63.47
C TYR A 24 -16.23 22.73 -62.52
N ARG A 25 -16.12 23.59 -61.51
CA ARG A 25 -15.21 23.36 -60.40
C ARG A 25 -15.95 22.42 -59.47
N GLU A 26 -15.54 21.16 -59.48
CA GLU A 26 -15.94 20.19 -58.47
C GLU A 26 -15.54 20.73 -57.10
N THR A 27 -16.48 21.37 -56.41
CA THR A 27 -16.30 21.75 -55.01
C THR A 27 -16.62 20.51 -54.18
N THR A 28 -15.60 19.71 -53.91
CA THR A 28 -15.70 18.59 -52.99
C THR A 28 -16.10 19.12 -51.62
N LYS A 29 -17.33 18.81 -51.20
CA LYS A 29 -17.83 19.13 -49.86
C LYS A 29 -16.99 18.38 -48.85
N VAL A 30 -16.07 19.06 -48.19
CA VAL A 30 -15.30 18.50 -47.09
C VAL A 30 -16.27 18.28 -45.92
N VAL A 31 -16.67 17.04 -45.71
CA VAL A 31 -17.47 16.65 -44.56
C VAL A 31 -16.53 16.63 -43.35
N THR A 32 -16.48 17.74 -42.62
CA THR A 32 -15.80 17.79 -41.33
C THR A 32 -16.61 16.94 -40.35
N ARG A 33 -16.08 15.77 -40.01
CA ARG A 33 -16.62 14.96 -38.92
C ARG A 33 -16.34 15.66 -37.59
N LYS A 34 -17.27 15.55 -36.64
CA LYS A 34 -17.08 16.12 -35.29
C LYS A 34 -15.79 15.54 -34.69
N SER A 35 -14.89 16.41 -34.27
CA SER A 35 -13.66 16.04 -33.57
C SER A 35 -14.03 15.19 -32.35
N THR A 36 -13.59 13.93 -32.34
CA THR A 36 -13.65 13.10 -31.14
C THR A 36 -12.69 13.70 -30.13
N LEU A 37 -13.12 13.84 -28.86
CA LEU A 37 -12.23 14.35 -27.79
C LEU A 37 -10.88 13.63 -27.83
N PRO A 38 -9.76 14.37 -27.65
CA PRO A 38 -8.43 13.81 -27.71
C PRO A 38 -8.30 12.66 -26.70
N VAL A 39 -7.67 11.58 -27.12
CA VAL A 39 -7.60 10.30 -26.38
C VAL A 39 -7.09 10.47 -24.94
N ARG A 40 -6.22 11.47 -24.72
CA ARG A 40 -5.65 11.81 -23.40
C ARG A 40 -6.71 12.24 -22.39
N GLU A 41 -7.64 13.11 -22.78
CA GLU A 41 -8.70 13.59 -21.89
C GLU A 41 -9.66 12.44 -21.53
N LYS A 42 -10.01 11.61 -22.50
CA LYS A 42 -10.87 10.44 -22.29
C LYS A 42 -10.25 9.42 -21.32
N LEU A 43 -8.93 9.19 -21.41
CA LEU A 43 -8.22 8.30 -20.49
C LEU A 43 -8.19 8.84 -19.07
N LEU A 44 -7.97 10.16 -18.91
CA LEU A 44 -7.94 10.79 -17.60
C LEU A 44 -9.29 10.65 -16.89
N TYR A 45 -10.41 10.83 -17.60
CA TYR A 45 -11.74 10.60 -17.03
C TYR A 45 -12.01 9.15 -16.65
N MET A 46 -11.55 8.18 -17.45
CA MET A 46 -11.72 6.77 -17.09
C MET A 46 -10.88 6.40 -15.86
N PHE A 47 -9.68 6.96 -15.73
CA PHE A 47 -8.82 6.73 -14.58
C PHE A 47 -9.40 7.31 -13.29
N THR A 48 -9.99 8.50 -13.32
CA THR A 48 -10.61 9.10 -12.13
C THR A 48 -11.82 8.29 -11.65
N ILE A 49 -12.62 7.75 -12.56
CA ILE A 49 -13.74 6.86 -12.23
C ILE A 49 -13.22 5.58 -11.56
N VAL A 50 -12.21 4.92 -12.15
CA VAL A 50 -11.60 3.72 -11.58
C VAL A 50 -11.01 4.01 -10.20
N PHE A 51 -10.30 5.12 -10.06
CA PHE A 51 -9.73 5.55 -8.79
C PHE A 51 -10.82 5.76 -7.73
N CYS A 52 -11.92 6.44 -8.07
CA CYS A 52 -13.05 6.65 -7.18
C CYS A 52 -13.67 5.33 -6.70
N VAL A 53 -13.89 4.39 -7.63
CA VAL A 53 -14.43 3.06 -7.29
C VAL A 53 -13.45 2.25 -6.44
N ALA A 54 -12.15 2.34 -6.72
CA ALA A 54 -11.12 1.67 -5.93
C ALA A 54 -11.05 2.20 -4.49
N VAL A 55 -11.17 3.51 -4.30
CA VAL A 55 -11.24 4.12 -2.96
C VAL A 55 -12.48 3.63 -2.23
N MET A 56 -13.66 3.62 -2.87
CA MET A 56 -14.88 3.10 -2.25
C MET A 56 -14.75 1.60 -1.91
N GLY A 57 -14.27 0.77 -2.82
CA GLY A 57 -14.03 -0.65 -2.57
C GLY A 57 -13.03 -0.89 -1.43
N GLY A 58 -11.98 -0.08 -1.34
CA GLY A 58 -10.99 -0.13 -0.26
C GLY A 58 -11.60 0.18 1.11
N LEU A 59 -12.49 1.17 1.19
CA LEU A 59 -13.21 1.49 2.43
C LEU A 59 -14.13 0.33 2.86
N LEU A 60 -14.88 -0.28 1.93
CA LEU A 60 -15.68 -1.47 2.22
C LEU A 60 -14.80 -2.64 2.72
N TRP A 61 -13.64 -2.84 2.11
CA TRP A 61 -12.71 -3.89 2.50
C TRP A 61 -12.14 -3.70 3.91
N GLN A 62 -11.81 -2.45 4.29
CA GLN A 62 -11.40 -2.13 5.66
C GLN A 62 -12.50 -2.46 6.68
N ASN A 63 -13.75 -2.11 6.36
CA ASN A 63 -14.90 -2.40 7.22
C ASN A 63 -15.14 -3.92 7.39
N SER A 64 -14.92 -4.71 6.34
CA SER A 64 -15.03 -6.18 6.42
C SER A 64 -13.94 -6.79 7.29
N LYS A 65 -12.68 -6.35 7.13
CA LYS A 65 -11.55 -6.86 7.92
C LYS A 65 -11.67 -6.61 9.42
N LEU A 66 -12.42 -5.57 9.82
CA LEU A 66 -12.69 -5.25 11.21
C LEU A 66 -13.44 -6.36 11.96
N TYR A 67 -14.24 -7.17 11.27
CA TYR A 67 -15.00 -8.25 11.92
C TYR A 67 -14.15 -9.45 12.29
N GLY A 68 -13.19 -9.83 11.43
CA GLY A 68 -12.24 -10.91 11.72
C GLY A 68 -11.33 -10.55 12.90
N MET A 69 -10.73 -9.36 12.85
CA MET A 69 -9.78 -8.90 13.87
C MET A 69 -10.38 -8.83 15.28
N LYS A 70 -11.68 -8.50 15.41
CA LYS A 70 -12.34 -8.44 16.73
C LYS A 70 -12.37 -9.81 17.41
N ARG A 71 -12.56 -10.89 16.65
CA ARG A 71 -12.61 -12.25 17.23
C ARG A 71 -11.22 -12.74 17.60
N ASP A 72 -10.23 -12.43 16.77
CA ASP A 72 -8.83 -12.74 17.06
C ASP A 72 -8.36 -12.01 18.32
N MET A 73 -8.72 -10.72 18.45
CA MET A 73 -8.41 -9.92 19.64
C MET A 73 -9.06 -10.49 20.91
N TYR A 74 -10.28 -11.03 20.82
CA TYR A 74 -10.94 -11.67 21.95
C TYR A 74 -10.22 -12.95 22.39
N ASN A 75 -9.88 -13.81 21.42
CA ASN A 75 -9.15 -15.05 21.70
C ASN A 75 -7.78 -14.76 22.33
N ILE A 76 -7.03 -13.81 21.75
CA ILE A 76 -5.72 -13.39 22.26
C ILE A 76 -5.84 -12.86 23.70
N ASN A 77 -6.84 -12.02 24.00
CA ASN A 77 -7.06 -11.55 25.37
C ASN A 77 -7.39 -12.69 26.35
N SER A 78 -8.19 -13.66 25.91
CA SER A 78 -8.53 -14.81 26.74
C SER A 78 -7.30 -15.69 27.03
N ASP A 79 -6.41 -15.84 26.05
CA ASP A 79 -5.19 -16.62 26.22
C ASP A 79 -4.17 -15.88 27.09
N ILE A 80 -4.05 -14.55 26.96
CA ILE A 80 -3.25 -13.72 27.87
C ILE A 80 -3.73 -13.87 29.32
N GLN A 81 -5.05 -13.88 29.55
CA GLN A 81 -5.59 -14.07 30.91
C GLN A 81 -5.26 -15.45 31.50
N LYS A 82 -5.36 -16.51 30.69
CA LYS A 82 -4.97 -17.87 31.11
C LYS A 82 -3.47 -17.93 31.44
N MET A 83 -2.62 -17.42 30.56
CA MET A 83 -1.17 -17.40 30.77
C MET A 83 -0.79 -16.61 32.04
N ASN A 84 -1.45 -15.48 32.31
CA ASN A 84 -1.22 -14.74 33.55
C ASN A 84 -1.67 -15.52 34.80
N ALA A 85 -2.78 -16.25 34.72
CA ALA A 85 -3.24 -17.11 35.83
C ALA A 85 -2.23 -18.25 36.10
N GLU A 86 -1.76 -18.91 35.06
CA GLU A 86 -0.73 -19.95 35.15
C GLU A 86 0.59 -19.38 35.70
N MET A 87 1.01 -18.20 35.24
CA MET A 87 2.20 -17.54 35.75
C MET A 87 2.08 -17.23 37.24
N ASN A 88 0.94 -16.70 37.70
CA ASN A 88 0.70 -16.43 39.11
C ASN A 88 0.72 -17.71 39.94
N GLU A 89 0.09 -18.79 39.45
CA GLU A 89 0.14 -20.09 40.12
C GLU A 89 1.58 -20.61 40.25
N LEU A 90 2.37 -20.51 39.18
CA LEU A 90 3.78 -20.92 39.18
C LEU A 90 4.61 -20.07 40.14
N MET A 91 4.36 -18.76 40.22
CA MET A 91 5.04 -17.89 41.20
C MET A 91 4.69 -18.29 42.63
N ILE A 92 3.41 -18.53 42.94
CA ILE A 92 2.99 -18.98 44.27
C ILE A 92 3.64 -20.33 44.62
N ARG A 93 3.70 -21.27 43.66
CA ARG A 93 4.39 -22.55 43.85
C ARG A 93 5.87 -22.35 44.10
N LYS A 94 6.55 -21.46 43.36
CA LYS A 94 7.96 -21.11 43.57
C LYS A 94 8.18 -20.56 44.97
N GLU A 95 7.42 -19.56 45.39
CA GLU A 95 7.53 -18.95 46.73
C GLU A 95 7.28 -19.99 47.83
N LYS A 96 6.26 -20.84 47.66
CA LYS A 96 5.98 -21.93 48.58
C LYS A 96 7.15 -22.92 48.68
N LEU A 97 7.75 -23.29 47.55
CA LEU A 97 8.92 -24.17 47.52
C LEU A 97 10.13 -23.48 48.17
N GLU A 98 10.40 -22.21 47.88
CA GLU A 98 11.49 -21.43 48.49
C GLU A 98 11.36 -21.34 50.01
N VAL A 99 10.14 -21.28 50.55
CA VAL A 99 9.92 -21.32 52.01
C VAL A 99 10.04 -22.73 52.57
N GLN A 100 9.64 -23.76 51.82
CA GLN A 100 9.68 -25.16 52.27
C GLN A 100 11.09 -25.76 52.27
N ILE A 101 11.93 -25.41 51.30
CA ILE A 101 13.30 -25.90 51.17
C ILE A 101 14.14 -25.68 52.44
N PRO A 102 14.25 -24.48 53.03
CA PRO A 102 15.05 -24.27 54.24
C PRO A 102 14.44 -25.00 55.45
N GLN A 103 13.11 -25.12 55.52
CA GLN A 103 12.43 -25.83 56.60
C GLN A 103 12.67 -27.36 56.53
N GLU A 104 12.66 -27.95 55.34
CA GLU A 104 12.97 -29.36 55.15
C GLU A 104 14.47 -29.64 55.28
N ALA A 105 15.33 -28.75 54.77
CA ALA A 105 16.78 -28.83 54.95
C ALA A 105 17.17 -28.81 56.44
N ALA A 106 16.56 -27.93 57.23
CA ALA A 106 16.78 -27.87 58.68
C ALA A 106 16.32 -29.15 59.40
N LYS A 107 15.21 -29.76 58.98
CA LYS A 107 14.74 -31.05 59.52
C LYS A 107 15.67 -32.21 59.19
N LEU A 108 16.33 -32.16 58.03
CA LEU A 108 17.30 -33.15 57.56
C LEU A 108 18.73 -32.88 58.09
N GLY A 109 18.92 -31.83 58.91
CA GLY A 109 20.21 -31.51 59.53
C GLY A 109 21.19 -30.76 58.63
N TYR A 110 20.73 -30.24 57.48
CA TYR A 110 21.53 -29.39 56.60
C TYR A 110 21.40 -27.92 57.03
N THR A 111 22.52 -27.21 57.14
CA THR A 111 22.59 -25.78 57.49
C THR A 111 22.94 -24.93 56.27
N GLU A 112 22.31 -23.76 56.14
CA GLU A 112 22.64 -22.80 55.08
C GLU A 112 24.08 -22.30 55.23
N PRO A 113 24.94 -22.43 54.20
CA PRO A 113 26.28 -21.88 54.22
C PRO A 113 26.21 -20.34 54.16
N ASN A 114 26.80 -19.68 55.15
CA ASN A 114 26.72 -18.22 55.36
C ASN A 114 27.77 -17.43 54.56
N GLU A 115 28.36 -18.02 53.51
CA GLU A 115 29.33 -17.35 52.64
C GLU A 115 29.01 -17.62 51.17
N GLU A 116 29.19 -16.59 50.35
CA GLU A 116 28.98 -16.58 48.90
C GLU A 116 29.62 -17.82 48.26
N GLY A 117 28.77 -18.62 47.60
CA GLY A 117 29.04 -20.03 47.29
C GLY A 117 30.35 -20.28 46.56
N PHE A 118 31.08 -21.31 47.00
CA PHE A 118 32.24 -21.84 46.29
C PHE A 118 31.85 -22.40 44.91
N HIS A 119 32.21 -21.69 43.84
CA HIS A 119 31.97 -22.13 42.47
C HIS A 119 33.00 -23.18 42.07
N VAL A 120 32.60 -24.45 42.02
CA VAL A 120 33.42 -25.51 41.42
C VAL A 120 33.35 -25.38 39.91
N GLN A 121 34.42 -24.91 39.27
CA GLN A 121 34.57 -25.03 37.82
C GLN A 121 34.76 -26.51 37.47
N VAL A 122 33.70 -27.14 36.97
CA VAL A 122 33.82 -28.45 36.33
C VAL A 122 34.50 -28.24 34.98
N SER A 123 35.80 -28.54 34.92
CA SER A 123 36.53 -28.66 33.67
C SER A 123 35.95 -29.83 32.87
N THR A 124 35.02 -29.52 31.98
CA THR A 124 34.60 -30.45 30.92
C THR A 124 35.76 -30.58 29.95
N GLY A 125 36.57 -31.61 30.18
CA GLY A 125 37.57 -32.06 29.22
C GLY A 125 36.91 -32.53 27.93
N ALA A 126 37.41 -32.01 26.82
CA ALA A 126 37.46 -32.61 25.49
C ALA A 126 36.17 -33.22 24.93
N GLY A 127 35.53 -32.51 24.00
CA GLY A 127 34.69 -33.15 22.99
C GLY A 127 33.67 -32.26 22.30
N SER A 128 34.11 -31.35 21.42
CA SER A 128 33.36 -31.01 20.20
C SER A 128 34.19 -30.10 19.27
N GLU A 129 35.08 -30.71 18.50
CA GLU A 129 35.23 -30.25 17.11
C GLU A 129 33.91 -30.56 16.39
N ALA A 130 33.18 -29.53 15.95
CA ALA A 130 32.48 -29.53 14.67
C ALA A 130 31.72 -28.21 14.43
N ALA A 131 32.22 -27.49 13.43
CA ALA A 131 31.44 -26.93 12.33
C ALA A 131 30.80 -25.53 12.45
N ASN A 132 31.31 -24.68 11.55
CA ASN A 132 30.64 -23.60 10.81
C ASN A 132 30.52 -22.21 11.43
N SER A 133 31.63 -21.47 11.38
CA SER A 133 31.60 -20.02 11.16
C SER A 133 31.46 -19.71 9.67
N GLY A 134 30.24 -19.79 9.16
CA GLY A 134 29.84 -19.16 7.90
C GLY A 134 28.74 -18.16 8.22
N ASP A 135 29.12 -16.89 8.38
CA ASP A 135 28.35 -15.69 7.99
C ASP A 135 28.86 -14.47 8.78
N ALA A 136 29.73 -13.68 8.15
CA ALA A 136 29.97 -12.28 8.52
C ALA A 136 30.49 -11.52 7.30
N ALA A 137 29.81 -11.71 6.16
CA ALA A 137 29.91 -10.78 5.06
C ALA A 137 29.12 -9.51 5.43
N LYS A 138 29.83 -8.38 5.48
CA LYS A 138 29.32 -7.05 5.14
C LYS A 138 28.41 -6.34 6.17
N ILE A 139 29.03 -5.65 7.12
CA ILE A 139 28.46 -4.42 7.70
C ILE A 139 29.45 -3.28 7.50
N THR A 140 29.40 -2.67 6.31
CA THR A 140 30.01 -1.37 6.03
C THR A 140 29.00 -0.30 6.43
N ARG A 141 29.28 0.39 7.55
CA ARG A 141 28.45 1.48 8.08
C ARG A 141 28.78 2.78 7.33
N LYS A 142 27.72 3.47 6.90
CA LYS A 142 27.74 4.89 6.49
C LYS A 142 28.22 5.78 7.63
#